data_AF-A0A7C2PM64-F1
#
_entry.id   AF-A0A7C2PM64-F1
#
_cell.length_a   1.000
_cell.length_b   1.000
_cell.length_c   1.000
_cell.angle_alpha   90.00
_cell.angle_beta   90.00
_cell.angle_gamma   90.00
#
_symmetry.space_group_name_H-M   'P 1'
#
loop_
_entity.id
_entity.type
_entity.pdbx_description
1 polymer ?
#
loop_
_entity_poly.entity_id
_entity_poly.type
_entity_poly.pdbx_seq_one_letter_code
_entity_poly.pdbx_strand_id
1 'polypeptide(L)'
;MERMAPERRSRAEQFASLSIAASGIVHLAVVGEHSLHTPAHGLFFAALGVFQIGWAVAHWLMPRRWLRWAGLVLSGGMVVLWSITRLYPAPFHGVAEEIDAAGLVSKTLELSGAGALLAMEWKPARGTARRARVVGAGIAVSLIAGILTYAAGFALEPLAPPVLVARESDEDEISAPIHGHTAARRIRLDEVPAGPYRIRAVTSPGPERPENLTLEVRVTDARGRAITDAIIRARAVETATGEVVETELVQGLAPIPRDYGGVLEISRAGTWRVDLLIEGKGSTAQAGFELLVTSGGGVGSALSAYLPFGGLLLLVVAYLLLNRPGRRREEPAPGSTGPA
;
A
#
# COMPACT_ATOMS: atom_id res chain seq x y z
N MET A 1 -33.33 -2.35 41.57
CA MET A 1 -32.19 -2.03 40.68
C MET A 1 -32.69 -1.14 39.56
N GLU A 2 -32.46 0.15 39.69
CA GLU A 2 -32.78 1.16 38.68
C GLU A 2 -31.85 0.95 37.48
N ARG A 3 -32.40 0.67 36.30
CA ARG A 3 -31.60 0.57 35.07
C ARG A 3 -31.10 1.98 34.74
N MET A 4 -29.84 2.28 35.08
CA MET A 4 -29.19 3.50 34.59
C MET A 4 -29.31 3.54 33.07
N ALA A 5 -29.96 4.58 32.55
CA ALA A 5 -30.02 4.84 31.12
C ALA A 5 -28.59 4.98 30.57
N PRO A 6 -28.31 4.46 29.36
CA PRO A 6 -26.98 4.55 28.77
C PRO A 6 -26.56 6.02 28.64
N GLU A 7 -25.44 6.40 29.27
CA GLU A 7 -24.87 7.74 29.10
C GLU A 7 -24.62 8.01 27.61
N ARG A 8 -25.15 9.14 27.13
CA ARG A 8 -24.89 9.59 25.76
C ARG A 8 -23.41 9.83 25.60
N ARG A 9 -22.81 9.14 24.63
CA ARG A 9 -21.39 9.29 24.28
C ARG A 9 -21.08 10.70 23.82
N SER A 10 -19.87 11.15 24.11
CA SER A 10 -19.43 12.46 23.64
C SER A 10 -19.16 12.43 22.13
N ARG A 11 -19.37 13.57 21.47
CA ARG A 11 -19.03 13.73 20.03
C ARG A 11 -17.54 13.45 19.75
N ALA A 12 -16.66 13.77 20.70
CA ALA A 12 -15.23 13.53 20.58
C ALA A 12 -14.87 12.02 20.56
N GLU A 13 -15.52 11.20 21.39
CA GLU A 13 -15.33 9.73 21.37
C GLU A 13 -15.80 9.14 20.05
N GLN A 14 -16.94 9.62 19.54
CA GLN A 14 -17.47 9.17 18.27
C GLN A 14 -16.52 9.52 17.12
N PHE A 15 -16.08 10.77 17.06
CA PHE A 15 -15.14 11.24 16.05
C PHE A 15 -13.82 10.47 16.11
N ALA A 16 -13.23 10.30 17.29
CA ALA A 16 -11.99 9.55 17.45
C ALA A 16 -12.10 8.10 16.94
N SER A 17 -13.20 7.42 17.29
CA SER A 17 -13.43 6.04 16.86
C SER A 17 -13.63 5.94 15.35
N LEU A 18 -14.41 6.85 14.76
CA LEU A 18 -14.67 6.87 13.31
C LEU A 18 -13.40 7.19 12.52
N SER A 19 -12.60 8.16 12.95
CA SER A 19 -11.34 8.51 12.30
C SER A 19 -10.35 7.34 12.31
N ILE A 20 -10.18 6.67 13.47
CA ILE A 20 -9.25 5.54 13.58
C ILE A 20 -9.77 4.32 12.81
N ALA A 21 -11.07 4.05 12.81
CA ALA A 21 -11.67 3.00 11.98
C ALA A 21 -11.47 3.27 10.48
N ALA A 22 -11.70 4.51 10.03
CA ALA A 22 -11.49 4.90 8.65
C ALA A 22 -10.02 4.75 8.23
N SER A 23 -9.07 5.11 9.09
CA SER A 23 -7.64 4.87 8.83
C SER A 23 -7.34 3.38 8.68
N GLY A 24 -7.93 2.53 9.53
CA GLY A 24 -7.78 1.08 9.42
C GLY A 24 -8.32 0.50 8.11
N ILE A 25 -9.41 1.07 7.58
CA ILE A 25 -9.94 0.70 6.26
C ILE A 25 -8.96 1.09 5.15
N VAL A 26 -8.37 2.29 5.22
CA VAL A 26 -7.36 2.73 4.24
C VAL A 26 -6.15 1.80 4.25
N HIS A 27 -5.62 1.43 5.43
CA HIS A 27 -4.51 0.47 5.53
C HIS A 27 -4.86 -0.89 4.92
N LEU A 28 -6.08 -1.39 5.14
CA LEU A 28 -6.50 -2.65 4.52
C LEU A 28 -6.65 -2.56 3.01
N ALA A 29 -7.10 -1.41 2.48
CA ALA A 29 -7.27 -1.20 1.06
C ALA A 29 -5.92 -1.29 0.30
N VAL A 30 -4.84 -0.78 0.89
CA VAL A 30 -3.49 -0.78 0.30
C VAL A 30 -2.72 -2.10 0.46
N VAL A 31 -3.28 -3.08 1.17
CA VAL A 31 -2.62 -4.40 1.39
C VAL A 31 -2.27 -5.07 0.07
N GLY A 32 -3.19 -5.04 -0.91
CA GLY A 32 -3.00 -5.72 -2.20
C GLY A 32 -1.80 -5.15 -2.96
N GLU A 33 -1.72 -3.83 -3.06
CA GLU A 33 -0.64 -3.11 -3.73
C GLU A 33 0.72 -3.40 -3.05
N HIS A 34 0.80 -3.21 -1.73
CA HIS A 34 2.04 -3.48 -1.00
C HIS A 34 2.46 -4.95 -1.02
N SER A 35 1.51 -5.89 -1.07
CA SER A 35 1.83 -7.33 -1.11
C SER A 35 2.46 -7.77 -2.43
N LEU A 36 2.27 -7.01 -3.51
CA LEU A 36 2.89 -7.31 -4.81
C LEU A 36 4.36 -6.91 -4.86
N HIS A 37 4.73 -5.87 -4.12
CA HIS A 37 6.10 -5.35 -4.07
C HIS A 37 6.90 -5.96 -2.92
N THR A 38 6.33 -5.92 -1.71
CA THR A 38 6.97 -6.36 -0.47
C THR A 38 5.92 -7.03 0.42
N PRO A 39 5.76 -8.36 0.34
CA PRO A 39 4.70 -9.08 1.07
C PRO A 39 4.71 -8.83 2.60
N ALA A 40 5.88 -8.59 3.20
CA ALA A 40 5.98 -8.16 4.60
C ALA A 40 5.20 -6.86 4.91
N HIS A 41 5.26 -5.86 4.02
CA HIS A 41 4.52 -4.61 4.17
C HIS A 41 3.01 -4.84 4.06
N GLY A 42 2.59 -5.63 3.08
CA GLY A 42 1.19 -6.03 2.93
C GLY A 42 0.64 -6.68 4.20
N LEU A 43 1.38 -7.61 4.80
CA LEU A 43 1.01 -8.25 6.06
C LEU A 43 0.94 -7.26 7.22
N PHE A 44 1.92 -6.34 7.31
CA PHE A 44 1.94 -5.29 8.32
C PHE A 44 0.71 -4.38 8.23
N PHE A 45 0.38 -3.88 7.04
CA PHE A 45 -0.81 -3.05 6.83
C PHE A 45 -2.11 -3.80 7.12
N ALA A 46 -2.17 -5.09 6.77
CA ALA A 46 -3.33 -5.93 7.07
C ALA A 46 -3.55 -6.06 8.58
N ALA A 47 -2.49 -6.40 9.32
CA ALA A 47 -2.54 -6.51 10.77
C ALA A 47 -2.92 -5.15 11.40
N LEU A 48 -2.27 -4.07 10.97
CA LEU A 48 -2.52 -2.73 11.49
C LEU A 48 -3.98 -2.30 11.30
N GLY A 49 -4.53 -2.48 10.09
CA GLY A 49 -5.90 -2.09 9.81
C GLY A 49 -6.92 -2.88 10.63
N VAL A 50 -6.70 -4.18 10.83
CA VAL A 50 -7.49 -5.01 11.75
C VAL A 50 -7.39 -4.50 13.18
N PHE A 51 -6.19 -4.15 13.67
CA PHE A 51 -6.01 -3.61 15.02
C PHE A 51 -6.70 -2.25 15.18
N GLN A 52 -6.64 -1.35 14.21
CA GLN A 52 -7.30 -0.04 14.27
C GLN A 52 -8.83 -0.17 14.28
N ILE A 53 -9.40 -1.02 13.41
CA ILE A 53 -10.85 -1.29 13.39
C ILE A 53 -11.28 -1.98 14.70
N GLY A 54 -10.55 -3.01 15.12
CA GLY A 54 -10.82 -3.73 16.38
C GLY A 54 -10.74 -2.81 17.60
N TRP A 55 -9.74 -1.92 17.64
CA TRP A 55 -9.63 -0.89 18.66
C TRP A 55 -10.81 0.07 18.63
N ALA A 56 -11.21 0.55 17.45
CA ALA A 56 -12.33 1.48 17.31
C ALA A 56 -13.64 0.85 17.81
N VAL A 57 -13.91 -0.42 17.45
CA VAL A 57 -15.05 -1.18 17.96
C VAL A 57 -14.97 -1.38 19.47
N ALA A 58 -13.80 -1.77 20.00
CA ALA A 58 -13.62 -1.96 21.45
C ALA A 58 -13.82 -0.65 22.22
N HIS A 59 -13.26 0.46 21.76
CA HIS A 59 -13.42 1.77 22.36
C HIS A 59 -14.86 2.27 22.27
N TRP A 60 -15.52 2.02 21.14
CA TRP A 60 -16.94 2.29 20.96
C TRP A 60 -17.73 1.53 22.03
N LEU A 61 -17.59 0.21 22.13
CA LEU A 61 -18.40 -0.60 23.03
C LEU A 61 -18.05 -0.38 24.52
N MET A 62 -16.80 -0.07 24.83
CA MET A 62 -16.29 0.07 26.17
C MET A 62 -15.37 1.29 26.27
N PRO A 63 -15.87 2.51 26.55
CA PRO A 63 -15.06 3.73 26.60
C PRO A 63 -14.17 3.81 27.85
N ARG A 64 -13.27 2.84 28.03
CA ARG A 64 -12.32 2.77 29.14
C ARG A 64 -11.14 3.70 28.90
N ARG A 65 -10.58 4.26 29.98
CA ARG A 65 -9.44 5.18 29.91
C ARG A 65 -8.20 4.55 29.27
N TRP A 66 -7.92 3.28 29.53
CA TRP A 66 -6.78 2.59 28.92
C TRP A 66 -6.94 2.41 27.40
N LEU A 67 -8.18 2.24 26.90
CA LEU A 67 -8.43 2.18 25.46
C LEU A 67 -8.11 3.50 24.78
N ARG A 68 -8.42 4.64 25.41
CA ARG A 68 -8.01 5.96 24.88
C ARG A 68 -6.49 6.07 24.74
N TRP A 69 -5.73 5.59 25.72
CA TRP A 69 -4.27 5.53 25.62
C TRP A 69 -3.80 4.57 24.53
N ALA A 70 -4.39 3.37 24.43
CA ALA A 70 -4.04 2.42 23.39
C ALA A 70 -4.26 3.00 21.99
N GLY A 71 -5.35 3.73 21.76
CA GLY A 71 -5.62 4.38 20.46
C GLY A 71 -4.67 5.53 20.17
N LEU A 72 -4.31 6.30 21.20
CA LEU A 72 -3.32 7.37 21.06
C LEU A 72 -1.95 6.81 20.69
N VAL A 73 -1.52 5.73 21.34
CA VAL A 73 -0.24 5.07 21.06
C VAL A 73 -0.26 4.43 19.67
N LEU A 74 -1.34 3.73 19.32
CA LEU A 74 -1.51 3.10 18.00
C LEU A 74 -1.45 4.14 16.87
N SER A 75 -2.32 5.15 16.89
CA SER A 75 -2.37 6.17 15.84
C SER A 75 -1.14 7.07 15.84
N GLY A 76 -0.70 7.54 17.00
CA GLY A 76 0.48 8.40 17.10
C GLY A 76 1.78 7.67 16.72
N GLY A 77 1.93 6.42 17.13
CA GLY A 77 3.07 5.58 16.77
C GLY A 77 3.14 5.30 15.27
N MET A 78 1.99 5.10 14.63
CA MET A 78 1.92 4.93 13.18
C MET A 78 2.24 6.18 12.37
N VAL A 79 1.90 7.36 12.87
CA VAL A 79 2.34 8.63 12.26
C VAL A 79 3.86 8.75 12.34
N VAL A 80 4.44 8.46 13.51
CA VAL A 80 5.90 8.50 13.70
C VAL A 80 6.61 7.48 12.81
N LEU A 81 6.15 6.24 12.79
CA LEU A 81 6.70 5.19 11.92
C LEU A 81 6.68 5.62 10.45
N TRP A 82 5.54 6.12 9.97
CA TRP A 82 5.41 6.62 8.60
C TRP A 82 6.39 7.76 8.31
N SER A 83 6.54 8.73 9.22
CA SER A 83 7.52 9.81 9.05
C SER A 83 8.94 9.28 8.91
N ILE A 84 9.32 8.27 9.71
CA ILE A 84 10.65 7.66 9.62
C ILE A 84 10.85 7.00 8.26
N THR A 85 9.88 6.22 7.77
CA THR A 85 9.99 5.53 6.47
C THR A 85 9.99 6.47 5.26
N ARG A 86 9.62 7.75 5.42
CA ARG A 86 9.81 8.78 4.37
C ARG A 86 11.21 9.40 4.36
N LEU A 87 11.94 9.29 5.47
CA LEU A 87 13.27 9.86 5.64
C LEU A 87 14.37 8.82 5.50
N TYR A 88 14.06 7.57 5.82
CA TYR A 88 14.98 6.44 5.85
C TYR A 88 14.34 5.23 5.16
N PRO A 89 15.15 4.27 4.69
CA PRO A 89 14.63 3.04 4.10
C PRO A 89 13.66 2.33 5.05
N ALA A 90 12.53 1.88 4.52
CA ALA A 90 11.63 1.04 5.31
C ALA A 90 12.29 -0.34 5.51
N PRO A 91 12.06 -1.02 6.64
CA PRO A 91 12.48 -2.42 6.77
C PRO A 91 11.98 -3.25 5.58
N PHE A 92 12.76 -4.24 5.13
CA PHE A 92 12.45 -5.04 3.94
C PHE A 92 12.45 -4.28 2.61
N HIS A 93 12.94 -3.04 2.60
CA HIS A 93 13.01 -2.19 1.42
C HIS A 93 14.33 -1.39 1.44
N GLY A 94 15.09 -1.41 0.35
CA GLY A 94 16.39 -0.71 0.27
C GLY A 94 16.33 0.81 0.19
N VAL A 95 15.14 1.40 0.00
CA VAL A 95 14.96 2.84 -0.25
C VAL A 95 13.87 3.45 0.63
N ALA A 96 13.94 4.78 0.82
CA ALA A 96 12.89 5.52 1.51
C ALA A 96 11.59 5.48 0.68
N GLU A 97 10.47 5.37 1.37
CA GLU A 97 9.16 5.19 0.75
C GLU A 97 8.63 6.52 0.19
N GLU A 98 7.95 6.51 -0.96
CA GLU A 98 7.39 7.71 -1.62
C GLU A 98 6.08 8.23 -1.02
N ILE A 99 5.93 9.55 -0.85
CA ILE A 99 4.70 10.14 -0.31
C ILE A 99 3.53 9.90 -1.27
N ASP A 100 2.64 9.01 -0.86
CA ASP A 100 1.45 8.63 -1.61
C ASP A 100 0.18 9.21 -0.97
N ALA A 101 -0.90 9.29 -1.78
CA ALA A 101 -2.16 9.87 -1.34
C ALA A 101 -2.84 9.06 -0.22
N ALA A 102 -2.76 7.72 -0.26
CA ALA A 102 -3.38 6.87 0.76
C ALA A 102 -2.66 7.01 2.12
N GLY A 103 -1.34 7.14 2.10
CA GLY A 103 -0.49 7.50 3.23
C GLY A 103 -0.91 8.83 3.84
N LEU A 104 -1.02 9.90 3.05
CA LEU A 104 -1.45 11.21 3.56
C LEU A 104 -2.87 11.18 4.17
N VAL A 105 -3.81 10.51 3.52
CA VAL A 105 -5.19 10.37 4.03
C VAL A 105 -5.21 9.59 5.35
N SER A 106 -4.55 8.44 5.42
CA SER A 106 -4.49 7.61 6.64
C SER A 106 -3.82 8.37 7.80
N LYS A 107 -2.72 9.09 7.56
CA LYS A 107 -2.05 9.90 8.59
C LYS A 107 -2.91 11.06 9.08
N THR A 108 -3.65 11.72 8.19
CA THR A 108 -4.58 12.79 8.56
C THR A 108 -5.69 12.26 9.48
N LEU A 109 -6.23 11.08 9.17
CA LEU A 109 -7.23 10.40 9.99
C LEU A 109 -6.67 9.97 11.36
N GLU A 110 -5.46 9.42 11.39
CA GLU A 110 -4.77 9.04 12.63
C GLU A 110 -4.51 10.25 13.54
N LEU A 111 -3.98 11.34 12.99
CA LEU A 111 -3.74 12.59 13.71
C LEU A 111 -5.06 13.18 14.25
N SER A 112 -6.12 13.15 13.45
CA SER A 112 -7.45 13.62 13.87
C SER A 112 -8.00 12.80 15.03
N GLY A 113 -7.90 11.46 14.95
CA GLY A 113 -8.32 10.55 16.00
C GLY A 113 -7.51 10.73 17.29
N ALA A 114 -6.18 10.76 17.18
CA ALA A 114 -5.26 11.00 18.29
C ALA A 114 -5.50 12.36 18.95
N GLY A 115 -5.71 13.41 18.15
CA GLY A 115 -6.04 14.76 18.62
C GLY A 115 -7.35 14.80 19.41
N ALA A 116 -8.39 14.12 18.92
CA ALA A 116 -9.65 14.01 19.65
C ALA A 116 -9.52 13.24 20.97
N LEU A 117 -8.71 12.16 20.99
CA LEU A 117 -8.37 11.43 22.23
C LEU A 117 -7.66 12.32 23.25
N LEU A 118 -6.70 13.14 22.82
CA LEU A 118 -5.98 14.10 23.66
C LEU A 118 -6.90 15.24 24.15
N ALA A 119 -7.76 15.77 23.28
CA ALA A 119 -8.71 16.83 23.62
C ALA A 119 -9.66 16.41 24.76
N MET A 120 -10.03 15.13 24.85
CA MET A 120 -10.83 14.62 25.96
C MET A 120 -10.12 14.66 27.33
N GLU A 121 -8.78 14.68 27.35
CA GLU A 121 -8.03 14.87 28.59
C GLU A 121 -7.95 16.35 29.01
N TRP A 122 -8.38 17.28 28.14
CA TRP A 122 -8.34 18.74 28.33
C TRP A 122 -9.48 19.31 29.18
N LYS A 123 -10.06 18.54 30.11
CA LYS A 123 -11.15 19.07 30.97
C LYS A 123 -10.62 20.24 31.86
N PRO A 124 -11.32 21.41 31.90
CA PRO A 124 -10.86 22.63 32.60
C PRO A 124 -10.52 22.47 34.09
N ALA A 125 -11.08 21.46 34.76
CA ALA A 125 -10.92 21.25 36.20
C ALA A 125 -9.54 20.69 36.63
N ARG A 126 -8.68 20.27 35.69
CA ARG A 126 -7.36 19.67 35.99
C ARG A 126 -6.28 20.71 35.71
N GLY A 127 -5.45 21.10 36.68
CA GLY A 127 -4.43 22.15 36.49
C GLY A 127 -3.51 21.95 35.28
N THR A 128 -2.98 23.06 34.73
CA THR A 128 -2.19 23.11 33.47
C THR A 128 -0.98 22.17 33.47
N ALA A 129 -0.23 22.09 34.58
CA ALA A 129 0.94 21.21 34.70
C ALA A 129 0.60 19.72 34.54
N ARG A 130 -0.53 19.27 35.09
CA ARG A 130 -0.98 17.87 34.94
C ARG A 130 -1.35 17.57 33.49
N ARG A 131 -1.97 18.53 32.80
CA ARG A 131 -2.32 18.40 31.37
C ARG A 131 -1.06 18.26 30.53
N ALA A 132 -0.09 19.15 30.71
CA ALA A 132 1.18 19.11 29.99
C ALA A 132 1.88 17.76 30.18
N ARG A 133 1.88 17.21 31.41
CA ARG A 133 2.44 15.87 31.68
C ARG A 133 1.70 14.75 30.95
N VAL A 134 0.36 14.78 30.93
CA VAL A 134 -0.45 13.76 30.24
C VAL A 134 -0.24 13.81 28.73
N VAL A 135 -0.31 15.00 28.13
CA VAL A 135 -0.07 15.19 26.69
C VAL A 135 1.36 14.80 26.33
N GLY A 136 2.35 15.28 27.09
CA GLY A 136 3.75 14.95 26.90
C GLY A 136 4.03 13.45 27.02
N ALA A 137 3.43 12.77 27.99
CA ALA A 137 3.54 11.31 28.12
C ALA A 137 2.93 10.58 26.92
N GLY A 138 1.78 11.05 26.41
CA GLY A 138 1.17 10.47 25.20
C GLY A 138 2.05 10.59 23.98
N ILE A 139 2.58 11.78 23.73
CA ILE A 139 3.50 12.03 22.62
C ILE A 139 4.75 11.17 22.77
N ALA A 140 5.36 11.14 23.96
CA ALA A 140 6.57 10.36 24.21
C ALA A 140 6.35 8.86 23.98
N VAL A 141 5.24 8.29 24.47
CA VAL A 141 4.94 6.86 24.27
C VAL A 141 4.65 6.56 22.80
N SER A 142 3.95 7.44 22.08
CA SER A 142 3.74 7.31 20.63
C SER A 142 5.06 7.33 19.86
N LEU A 143 5.98 8.25 20.20
CA LEU A 143 7.33 8.30 19.58
C LEU A 143 8.10 7.00 19.82
N ILE A 144 8.14 6.53 21.07
CA ILE A 144 8.81 5.28 21.43
C ILE A 144 8.19 4.11 20.65
N ALA A 145 6.85 4.03 20.58
CA ALA A 145 6.17 2.96 19.87
C ALA A 145 6.51 2.95 18.37
N GLY A 146 6.51 4.11 17.71
CA GLY A 146 6.88 4.22 16.30
C GLY A 146 8.33 3.81 16.03
N ILE A 147 9.28 4.29 16.84
CA ILE A 147 10.71 3.95 16.75
C ILE A 147 10.94 2.46 17.01
N LEU A 148 10.31 1.88 18.04
CA LEU A 148 10.46 0.47 18.34
C LEU A 148 9.87 -0.42 17.24
N THR A 149 8.75 -0.02 16.63
CA THR A 149 8.16 -0.76 15.51
C THR A 149 9.09 -0.74 14.29
N TYR A 150 9.67 0.43 13.98
CA TYR A 150 10.67 0.57 12.91
C TYR A 150 11.90 -0.31 13.16
N ALA A 151 12.49 -0.23 14.35
CA ALA A 151 13.65 -1.02 14.73
C ALA A 151 13.36 -2.53 14.74
N ALA A 152 12.17 -2.93 15.17
CA ALA A 152 11.74 -4.32 15.14
C ALA A 152 11.65 -4.86 13.71
N GLY A 153 11.20 -4.06 12.75
CA GLY A 153 11.20 -4.43 11.33
C GLY A 153 12.61 -4.79 10.84
N PHE A 154 13.59 -3.92 11.07
CA PHE A 154 14.99 -4.17 10.70
C PHE A 154 15.58 -5.38 11.41
N ALA A 155 15.26 -5.57 12.69
CA ALA A 155 15.72 -6.72 13.45
C ALA A 155 15.14 -8.05 12.94
N LEU A 156 13.92 -8.01 12.36
CA LEU A 156 13.25 -9.18 11.80
C LEU A 156 13.65 -9.45 10.34
N GLU A 157 14.19 -8.47 9.63
CA GLU A 157 14.56 -8.60 8.22
C GLU A 157 15.50 -9.77 7.91
N PRO A 158 16.61 -10.00 8.65
CA PRO A 158 17.49 -11.16 8.42
C PRO A 158 16.83 -12.50 8.76
N LEU A 159 15.74 -12.49 9.53
CA LEU A 159 15.02 -13.69 9.97
C LEU A 159 13.82 -14.01 9.09
N ALA A 160 13.43 -13.09 8.20
CA ALA A 160 12.25 -13.27 7.37
C ALA A 160 12.51 -14.29 6.28
N PRO A 161 11.56 -15.21 6.02
CA PRO A 161 11.66 -16.10 4.88
C PRO A 161 11.72 -15.29 3.57
N PRO A 162 12.45 -15.77 2.55
CA PRO A 162 12.62 -15.03 1.28
C PRO A 162 11.32 -14.67 0.57
N VAL A 163 10.20 -15.33 0.87
CA VAL A 163 8.88 -15.00 0.33
C VAL A 163 8.29 -13.69 0.88
N LEU A 164 8.80 -13.19 2.01
CA LEU A 164 8.32 -11.95 2.62
C LEU A 164 9.17 -10.73 2.28
N VAL A 165 10.42 -10.95 1.90
CA VAL A 165 11.33 -9.91 1.41
C VAL A 165 11.00 -9.67 -0.05
N ALA A 166 10.99 -8.40 -0.48
CA ALA A 166 10.89 -8.09 -1.89
C ALA A 166 11.95 -8.91 -2.62
N ARG A 167 11.53 -9.71 -3.60
CA ARG A 167 12.48 -10.29 -4.54
C ARG A 167 12.93 -9.11 -5.38
N GLU A 168 14.01 -8.44 -4.98
CA GLU A 168 14.81 -7.69 -5.92
C GLU A 168 15.06 -8.68 -7.06
N SER A 169 14.30 -8.54 -8.14
CA SER A 169 14.68 -9.16 -9.39
C SER A 169 16.10 -8.68 -9.60
N ASP A 170 17.04 -9.60 -9.73
CA ASP A 170 18.49 -9.39 -9.95
C ASP A 170 18.79 -8.60 -11.26
N GLU A 171 17.92 -7.67 -11.65
CA GLU A 171 17.91 -6.93 -12.90
C GLU A 171 18.61 -5.57 -12.80
N ASP A 172 19.13 -5.14 -11.64
CA ASP A 172 19.80 -3.84 -11.50
C ASP A 172 21.12 -3.89 -10.71
N GLU A 173 22.17 -4.40 -11.34
CA GLU A 173 23.53 -3.91 -11.11
C GLU A 173 24.10 -3.39 -12.44
N ILE A 174 23.55 -2.27 -12.96
CA ILE A 174 24.21 -1.20 -13.76
C ILE A 174 23.11 -0.15 -14.07
N SER A 175 22.84 0.78 -13.14
CA SER A 175 22.20 2.07 -13.49
C SER A 175 22.49 3.10 -12.41
N ALA A 176 23.34 4.06 -12.75
CA ALA A 176 23.68 5.20 -11.89
C ALA A 176 22.46 6.09 -11.62
N PRO A 177 22.38 6.75 -10.45
CA PRO A 177 21.19 7.50 -10.06
C PRO A 177 21.11 8.82 -10.83
N ILE A 178 20.11 8.96 -11.70
CA ILE A 178 19.67 10.26 -12.22
C ILE A 178 18.38 10.62 -11.50
N HIS A 179 18.47 11.58 -10.57
CA HIS A 179 17.33 12.08 -9.82
C HIS A 179 16.37 12.88 -10.72
N GLY A 180 15.24 12.26 -11.02
CA GLY A 180 14.06 12.90 -11.60
C GLY A 180 12.91 11.90 -11.51
N HIS A 181 11.70 12.38 -11.17
CA HIS A 181 10.45 11.63 -10.95
C HIS A 181 10.00 10.79 -12.17
N THR A 182 10.84 9.87 -12.62
CA THR A 182 10.63 9.00 -13.76
C THR A 182 9.99 7.74 -13.23
N ALA A 183 8.73 7.53 -13.61
CA ALA A 183 8.02 6.29 -13.39
C ALA A 183 8.94 5.09 -13.67
N ALA A 184 8.94 4.08 -12.80
CA ALA A 184 9.91 2.99 -12.79
C ALA A 184 10.12 2.40 -14.20
N ARG A 185 11.27 2.70 -14.80
CA ARG A 185 11.68 2.21 -16.12
C ARG A 185 12.18 0.77 -15.98
N ARG A 186 11.63 -0.15 -16.76
CA ARG A 186 12.07 -1.55 -16.81
C ARG A 186 12.68 -1.87 -18.17
N ILE A 187 13.90 -2.40 -18.16
CA ILE A 187 14.56 -2.88 -19.36
C ILE A 187 13.90 -4.20 -19.79
N ARG A 188 13.48 -4.29 -21.05
CA ARG A 188 12.83 -5.48 -21.62
C ARG A 188 13.72 -6.22 -22.59
N LEU A 189 14.56 -5.48 -23.31
CA LEU A 189 15.62 -6.00 -24.14
C LEU A 189 16.87 -5.21 -23.80
N ASP A 190 17.99 -5.90 -23.60
CA ASP A 190 19.29 -5.26 -23.40
C ASP A 190 20.31 -5.78 -24.42
N GLU A 191 20.70 -4.88 -25.32
CA GLU A 191 21.63 -5.13 -26.44
C GLU A 191 21.35 -6.40 -27.27
N VAL A 192 20.08 -6.79 -27.40
CA VAL A 192 19.67 -8.01 -28.11
C VAL A 192 19.97 -7.88 -29.60
N PRO A 193 20.69 -8.82 -30.23
CA PRO A 193 21.00 -8.77 -31.64
C PRO A 193 19.75 -9.00 -32.50
N ALA A 194 19.50 -8.12 -33.47
CA ALA A 194 18.40 -8.21 -34.42
C ALA A 194 18.92 -7.84 -35.81
N GLY A 195 19.30 -8.86 -36.60
CA GLY A 195 19.95 -8.65 -37.89
C GLY A 195 21.26 -7.85 -37.75
N PRO A 196 21.43 -6.72 -38.47
CA PRO A 196 22.64 -5.89 -38.36
C PRO A 196 22.65 -4.94 -37.15
N TYR A 197 21.59 -4.95 -36.33
CA TYR A 197 21.41 -4.02 -35.21
C TYR A 197 21.50 -4.72 -33.85
N ARG A 198 21.71 -3.92 -32.81
CA ARG A 198 21.46 -4.27 -31.40
C ARG A 198 20.33 -3.39 -30.88
N ILE A 199 19.39 -4.02 -30.17
CA ILE A 199 18.16 -3.39 -29.70
C ILE A 199 18.16 -3.36 -28.18
N ARG A 200 17.94 -2.18 -27.62
CA ARG A 200 17.57 -2.01 -26.21
C ARG A 200 16.17 -1.43 -26.14
N ALA A 201 15.28 -2.07 -25.41
CA ALA A 201 13.91 -1.63 -25.23
C ALA A 201 13.62 -1.45 -23.75
N VAL A 202 13.04 -0.32 -23.39
CA VAL A 202 12.67 0.03 -22.02
C VAL A 202 11.20 0.38 -22.01
N THR A 203 10.48 -0.14 -21.03
CA THR A 203 9.09 0.24 -20.78
C THR A 203 9.03 1.02 -19.48
N SER A 204 8.37 2.17 -19.46
CA SER A 204 7.93 2.79 -18.21
C SER A 204 6.41 2.78 -18.16
N PRO A 205 5.80 2.53 -16.99
CA PRO A 205 4.38 2.85 -16.84
C PRO A 205 4.22 4.32 -17.20
N GLY A 206 3.22 4.63 -18.02
CA GLY A 206 2.88 6.02 -18.29
C GLY A 206 2.55 6.73 -16.98
N PRO A 207 2.74 8.05 -16.92
CA PRO A 207 2.54 8.82 -15.69
C PRO A 207 1.12 8.75 -15.13
N GLU A 208 0.15 8.24 -15.90
CA GLU A 208 -1.25 8.29 -15.50
C GLU A 208 -1.86 6.93 -15.18
N ARG A 209 -1.66 5.84 -15.96
CA ARG A 209 -2.27 4.52 -15.68
C ARG A 209 -1.59 3.37 -16.46
N PRO A 210 -1.78 2.09 -16.04
CA PRO A 210 -1.31 0.92 -16.80
C PRO A 210 -1.83 0.84 -18.25
N GLU A 211 -2.87 1.58 -18.61
CA GLU A 211 -3.38 1.67 -19.99
C GLU A 211 -2.48 2.46 -20.98
N ASN A 212 -1.43 3.15 -20.53
CA ASN A 212 -0.53 3.92 -21.39
C ASN A 212 0.94 3.51 -21.16
N LEU A 213 1.38 2.42 -21.77
CA LEU A 213 2.77 1.97 -21.61
C LEU A 213 3.69 2.80 -22.52
N THR A 214 4.58 3.58 -21.93
CA THR A 214 5.62 4.26 -22.71
C THR A 214 6.70 3.24 -23.09
N LEU A 215 7.01 3.17 -24.38
CA LEU A 215 8.05 2.32 -24.93
C LEU A 215 9.17 3.20 -25.49
N GLU A 216 10.38 2.98 -24.97
CA GLU A 216 11.60 3.61 -25.42
C GLU A 216 12.50 2.56 -26.08
N VAL A 217 12.96 2.82 -27.30
CA VAL A 217 13.79 1.89 -28.07
C VAL A 217 15.06 2.60 -28.53
N ARG A 218 16.20 2.00 -28.23
CA ARG A 218 17.51 2.36 -28.79
C ARG A 218 17.94 1.31 -29.80
N VAL A 219 18.34 1.78 -30.97
CA VAL A 219 18.90 0.96 -32.05
C VAL A 219 20.35 1.36 -32.26
N THR A 220 21.26 0.40 -32.17
CA THR A 220 22.69 0.61 -32.47
C THR A 220 23.18 -0.35 -33.54
N ASP A 221 24.22 0.03 -34.29
CA ASP A 221 24.92 -0.90 -35.18
C ASP A 221 25.85 -1.84 -34.41
N ALA A 222 26.47 -2.80 -35.12
CA ALA A 222 27.44 -3.72 -34.54
C ALA A 222 28.66 -3.04 -33.87
N ARG A 223 28.89 -1.74 -34.13
CA ARG A 223 29.96 -0.92 -33.53
C ARG A 223 29.46 -0.05 -32.37
N GLY A 224 28.20 -0.21 -31.96
CA GLY A 224 27.57 0.57 -30.88
C GLY A 224 27.14 1.98 -31.29
N ARG A 225 27.17 2.35 -32.57
CA ARG A 225 26.73 3.68 -33.02
C ARG A 225 25.21 3.71 -33.11
N ALA A 226 24.60 4.74 -32.51
CA ALA A 226 23.16 4.94 -32.58
C ALA A 226 22.69 5.15 -34.02
N ILE A 227 21.65 4.42 -34.41
CA ILE A 227 20.94 4.59 -35.68
C ILE A 227 19.75 5.51 -35.41
N THR A 228 19.71 6.65 -36.09
CA THR A 228 18.70 7.70 -35.86
C THR A 228 17.75 7.89 -37.03
N ASP A 229 17.99 7.21 -38.15
CA ASP A 229 17.18 7.28 -39.37
C ASP A 229 16.41 5.99 -39.66
N ALA A 230 16.25 5.12 -38.65
CA ALA A 230 15.37 3.97 -38.73
C ALA A 230 13.91 4.36 -38.51
N ILE A 231 13.01 3.60 -39.16
CA ILE A 231 11.57 3.59 -38.87
C ILE A 231 11.33 2.41 -37.94
N ILE A 232 10.69 2.65 -36.78
CA ILE A 232 10.43 1.62 -35.79
C ILE A 232 8.93 1.52 -35.52
N ARG A 233 8.38 0.31 -35.66
CA ARG A 233 6.99 -0.01 -35.31
C ARG A 233 6.98 -1.03 -34.20
N ALA A 234 6.19 -0.78 -33.17
CA ALA A 234 5.92 -1.73 -32.11
C ALA A 234 4.53 -2.33 -32.30
N ARG A 235 4.45 -3.66 -32.25
CA ARG A 235 3.23 -4.44 -32.38
C ARG A 235 3.07 -5.31 -31.15
N ALA A 236 2.08 -5.02 -30.32
CA ALA A 236 1.73 -5.81 -29.16
C ALA A 236 0.55 -6.73 -29.50
N VAL A 237 0.68 -8.02 -29.22
CA VAL A 237 -0.36 -9.03 -29.41
C VAL A 237 -0.71 -9.69 -28.08
N GLU A 238 -1.96 -9.62 -27.67
CA GLU A 238 -2.43 -10.28 -26.45
C GLU A 238 -2.56 -11.79 -26.71
N THR A 239 -1.90 -12.59 -25.87
CA THR A 239 -1.68 -14.02 -26.13
C THR A 239 -2.96 -14.85 -26.09
N ALA A 240 -3.96 -14.44 -25.30
CA ALA A 240 -5.16 -15.23 -25.06
C ALA A 240 -6.25 -14.99 -26.11
N THR A 241 -6.41 -13.76 -26.60
CA THR A 241 -7.47 -13.38 -27.54
C THR A 241 -6.94 -12.94 -28.89
N GLY A 242 -5.63 -12.73 -29.03
CA GLY A 242 -5.02 -12.19 -30.25
C GLY A 242 -5.36 -10.73 -30.50
N GLU A 243 -5.72 -9.93 -29.48
CA GLU A 243 -5.90 -8.49 -29.67
C GLU A 243 -4.57 -7.86 -30.08
N VAL A 244 -4.60 -6.96 -31.07
CA VAL A 244 -3.39 -6.35 -31.63
C VAL A 244 -3.45 -4.85 -31.41
N VAL A 245 -2.37 -4.29 -30.88
CA VAL A 245 -2.13 -2.85 -30.76
C VAL A 245 -0.82 -2.53 -31.47
N GLU A 246 -0.82 -1.51 -32.32
CA GLU A 246 0.35 -1.08 -33.07
C GLU A 246 0.62 0.41 -32.85
N THR A 247 1.89 0.78 -32.75
CA THR A 247 2.31 2.18 -32.60
C THR A 247 3.64 2.40 -33.32
N GLU A 248 3.82 3.56 -33.93
CA GLU A 248 5.11 3.97 -34.52
C GLU A 248 5.92 4.74 -33.48
N LEU A 249 7.18 4.38 -33.30
CA LEU A 249 8.08 5.05 -32.36
C LEU A 249 8.82 6.17 -33.09
N VAL A 250 8.77 7.37 -32.53
CA VAL A 250 9.34 8.58 -33.14
C VAL A 250 10.63 8.94 -32.42
N GLN A 251 11.67 9.23 -33.20
CA GLN A 251 12.96 9.66 -32.66
C GLN A 251 12.80 10.96 -31.87
N GLY A 252 13.38 11.02 -30.67
CA GLY A 252 13.37 12.22 -29.84
C GLY A 252 12.10 12.42 -29.01
N LEU A 253 11.10 11.53 -29.11
CA LEU A 253 10.01 11.47 -28.13
C LEU A 253 10.41 10.78 -26.83
N ALA A 254 11.47 9.96 -26.86
CA ALA A 254 12.06 9.43 -25.64
C ALA A 254 12.87 10.52 -24.91
N PRO A 255 13.04 10.45 -23.58
CA PRO A 255 13.84 11.41 -22.82
C PRO A 255 15.31 11.50 -23.24
N ILE A 256 15.84 10.45 -23.89
CA ILE A 256 17.15 10.47 -24.53
C ILE A 256 16.94 10.82 -26.02
N PRO A 257 17.46 11.97 -26.52
CA PRO A 257 17.14 12.46 -27.88
C PRO A 257 17.50 11.52 -29.04
N ARG A 258 18.39 10.55 -28.79
CA ARG A 258 18.85 9.56 -29.78
C ARG A 258 18.00 8.30 -29.79
N ASP A 259 17.12 8.14 -28.81
CA ASP A 259 16.24 7.00 -28.67
C ASP A 259 14.86 7.34 -29.29
N TYR A 260 14.14 6.30 -29.63
CA TYR A 260 12.79 6.37 -30.18
C TYR A 260 11.79 6.18 -29.05
N GLY A 261 10.73 6.99 -29.04
CA GLY A 261 9.68 6.92 -28.02
C GLY A 261 8.31 6.78 -28.65
N GLY A 262 7.41 6.08 -27.96
CA GLY A 262 6.00 5.99 -28.32
C GLY A 262 5.17 5.43 -27.18
N VAL A 263 3.85 5.47 -27.33
CA VAL A 263 2.90 4.93 -26.35
C VAL A 263 2.18 3.74 -26.96
N LEU A 264 2.20 2.61 -26.27
CA LEU A 264 1.37 1.44 -26.54
C LEU A 264 0.09 1.56 -25.70
N GLU A 265 -1.03 1.81 -26.37
CA GLU A 265 -2.36 1.92 -25.75
C GLU A 265 -2.92 0.53 -25.45
N ILE A 266 -2.52 -0.04 -24.32
CA ILE A 266 -2.94 -1.39 -23.92
C ILE A 266 -4.24 -1.29 -23.13
N SER A 267 -5.34 -1.68 -23.77
CA SER A 267 -6.70 -1.52 -23.24
C SER A 267 -7.04 -2.42 -22.04
N ARG A 268 -6.27 -3.50 -21.84
CA ARG A 268 -6.57 -4.53 -20.84
C ARG A 268 -5.35 -5.23 -20.28
N ALA A 269 -5.58 -5.84 -19.12
CA ALA A 269 -4.66 -6.80 -18.54
C ALA A 269 -4.56 -8.08 -19.36
N GLY A 270 -3.37 -8.67 -19.36
CA GLY A 270 -3.06 -9.89 -20.10
C GLY A 270 -1.57 -10.08 -20.25
N THR A 271 -1.19 -11.20 -20.86
CA THR A 271 0.19 -11.40 -21.34
C THR A 271 0.25 -10.98 -22.79
N TRP A 272 1.08 -9.98 -23.07
CA TRP A 272 1.24 -9.37 -24.38
C TRP A 272 2.62 -9.67 -24.92
N ARG A 273 2.68 -10.20 -26.15
CA ARG A 273 3.92 -10.29 -26.90
C ARG A 273 4.14 -9.00 -27.66
N VAL A 274 5.20 -8.28 -27.37
CA VAL A 274 5.58 -7.05 -28.07
C VAL A 274 6.69 -7.35 -29.06
N ASP A 275 6.39 -7.23 -30.34
CA ASP A 275 7.34 -7.35 -31.44
C ASP A 275 7.70 -5.94 -31.96
N LEU A 276 9.00 -5.67 -32.08
CA LEU A 276 9.58 -4.46 -32.65
C LEU A 276 10.05 -4.76 -34.07
N LEU A 277 9.50 -4.04 -35.04
CA LEU A 277 9.94 -4.07 -36.44
C LEU A 277 10.79 -2.83 -36.71
N ILE A 278 12.03 -3.03 -37.14
CA ILE A 278 13.01 -1.98 -37.41
C ILE A 278 13.34 -1.99 -38.90
N GLU A 279 13.08 -0.88 -39.59
CA GLU A 279 13.44 -0.67 -40.99
C GLU A 279 14.50 0.42 -41.08
N GLY A 280 15.72 0.08 -41.52
CA GLY A 280 16.81 1.06 -41.74
C GLY A 280 17.35 0.99 -43.16
N LYS A 281 18.60 1.41 -43.38
CA LYS A 281 19.25 1.56 -44.71
C LYS A 281 19.39 0.24 -45.50
N GLY A 282 18.28 -0.26 -46.02
CA GLY A 282 18.22 -1.48 -46.84
C GLY A 282 18.15 -2.78 -46.05
N SER A 283 17.96 -2.75 -44.73
CA SER A 283 17.82 -3.94 -43.90
C SER A 283 16.66 -3.81 -42.93
N THR A 284 15.88 -4.88 -42.83
CA THR A 284 14.83 -5.04 -41.83
C THR A 284 15.32 -5.95 -40.70
N ALA A 285 14.86 -5.70 -39.49
CA ALA A 285 15.15 -6.50 -38.33
C ALA A 285 13.94 -6.60 -37.41
N GLN A 286 13.88 -7.66 -36.61
CA GLN A 286 12.82 -7.87 -35.65
C GLN A 286 13.39 -8.34 -34.32
N ALA A 287 12.85 -7.82 -33.22
CA ALA A 287 13.10 -8.27 -31.86
C ALA A 287 11.77 -8.28 -31.09
N GLY A 288 11.64 -9.06 -30.02
CA GLY A 288 10.40 -9.04 -29.24
C GLY A 288 10.58 -9.56 -27.83
N PHE A 289 9.63 -9.22 -26.96
CA PHE A 289 9.60 -9.62 -25.56
C PHE A 289 8.16 -9.86 -25.08
N GLU A 290 8.03 -10.62 -24.00
CA GLU A 290 6.75 -10.83 -23.31
C GLU A 290 6.54 -9.75 -22.24
N LEU A 291 5.33 -9.24 -22.17
CA LEU A 291 4.90 -8.19 -21.26
C LEU A 291 3.66 -8.64 -20.51
N LEU A 292 3.80 -8.86 -19.20
CA LEU A 292 2.65 -9.06 -18.33
C LEU A 292 2.07 -7.70 -17.93
N VAL A 293 0.87 -7.39 -18.44
CA VAL A 293 0.09 -6.22 -18.04
C VAL A 293 -0.92 -6.67 -17.00
N THR A 294 -0.74 -6.24 -15.75
CA THR A 294 -1.68 -6.54 -14.67
C THR A 294 -2.79 -5.50 -14.65
N SER A 295 -4.04 -5.93 -14.50
CA SER A 295 -5.16 -5.00 -14.30
C SER A 295 -4.94 -4.30 -12.97
N GLY A 296 -4.71 -2.99 -12.98
CA GLY A 296 -4.66 -2.18 -11.75
C GLY A 296 -5.95 -2.26 -10.92
N GLY A 297 -7.03 -2.88 -11.45
CA GLY A 297 -8.30 -3.11 -10.78
C GLY A 297 -8.66 -4.59 -10.54
N GLY A 298 -7.68 -5.51 -10.48
CA GLY A 298 -7.97 -6.94 -10.29
C GLY A 298 -8.70 -7.25 -8.98
N VAL A 299 -9.35 -8.41 -8.89
CA VAL A 299 -10.13 -8.89 -7.72
C VAL A 299 -9.46 -8.64 -6.37
N GLY A 300 -8.13 -8.53 -6.29
CA GLY A 300 -7.42 -8.09 -5.09
C GLY A 300 -7.80 -6.69 -4.57
N SER A 301 -8.15 -5.71 -5.41
CA SER A 301 -8.66 -4.39 -4.98
C SER A 301 -10.10 -4.46 -4.49
N ALA A 302 -10.92 -5.33 -5.09
CA ALA A 302 -12.27 -5.60 -4.59
C ALA A 302 -12.22 -6.43 -3.30
N LEU A 303 -11.39 -7.47 -3.22
CA LEU A 303 -11.22 -8.30 -2.04
C LEU A 303 -10.53 -7.52 -0.92
N SER A 304 -9.58 -6.61 -1.19
CA SER A 304 -9.04 -5.67 -0.19
C SER A 304 -10.07 -4.63 0.23
N ALA A 305 -10.97 -4.21 -0.67
CA ALA A 305 -12.11 -3.39 -0.29
C ALA A 305 -13.08 -4.17 0.62
N TYR A 306 -13.27 -5.48 0.43
CA TYR A 306 -14.22 -6.30 1.20
C TYR A 306 -13.64 -7.01 2.44
N LEU A 307 -12.32 -7.25 2.51
CA LEU A 307 -11.63 -7.85 3.65
C LEU A 307 -11.87 -7.11 4.99
N PRO A 308 -11.86 -5.75 5.04
CA PRO A 308 -12.24 -5.00 6.22
C PRO A 308 -13.63 -5.36 6.72
N PHE A 309 -14.57 -5.61 5.81
CA PHE A 309 -15.95 -5.97 6.16
C PHE A 309 -16.03 -7.42 6.64
N GLY A 310 -15.25 -8.34 6.07
CA GLY A 310 -15.11 -9.72 6.55
C GLY A 310 -14.51 -9.79 7.96
N GLY A 311 -13.44 -9.03 8.21
CA GLY A 311 -12.81 -8.90 9.53
C GLY A 311 -13.74 -8.24 10.56
N LEU A 312 -14.45 -7.18 10.16
CA LEU A 312 -15.47 -6.53 10.99
C LEU A 312 -16.63 -7.49 11.32
N LEU A 313 -17.12 -8.26 10.35
CA LEU A 313 -18.17 -9.26 10.55
C LEU A 313 -17.71 -10.34 11.54
N LEU A 314 -16.49 -10.87 11.39
CA LEU A 314 -15.89 -11.82 12.32
C LEU A 314 -15.77 -11.26 13.75
N LEU A 315 -15.35 -10.00 13.89
CA LEU A 315 -15.28 -9.31 15.18
C LEU A 315 -16.66 -9.14 15.82
N VAL A 316 -17.68 -8.77 15.03
CA VAL A 316 -19.07 -8.66 15.49
C VAL A 316 -19.60 -10.03 15.93
N VAL A 317 -19.38 -11.09 15.15
CA VAL A 317 -19.79 -12.45 15.50
C VAL A 317 -19.10 -12.93 16.77
N ALA A 318 -17.77 -12.77 16.88
CA ALA A 318 -17.01 -13.12 18.07
C ALA A 318 -17.52 -12.36 19.31
N TYR A 319 -17.80 -11.06 19.17
CA TYR A 319 -18.39 -10.26 20.23
C TYR A 319 -19.77 -10.78 20.67
N LEU A 320 -20.66 -11.11 19.72
CA LEU A 320 -21.99 -11.64 20.02
C LEU A 320 -21.92 -13.01 20.70
N LEU A 321 -20.96 -13.86 20.33
CA LEU A 321 -20.73 -15.15 20.97
C LEU A 321 -20.21 -15.01 22.41
N LEU A 322 -19.27 -14.09 22.64
CA LEU A 322 -18.66 -13.84 23.96
C LEU A 322 -19.60 -13.11 24.92
N ASN A 323 -20.48 -12.24 24.40
CA ASN A 323 -21.47 -11.51 25.20
C ASN A 323 -22.86 -12.14 25.18
N ARG A 324 -22.98 -13.43 24.84
CA ARG A 324 -24.23 -14.14 25.12
C ARG A 324 -24.49 -14.00 26.62
N PRO A 325 -25.59 -13.32 27.03
CA PRO A 325 -25.91 -13.19 28.44
C PRO A 325 -25.97 -14.60 28.97
N GLY A 326 -25.03 -14.96 29.85
CA GLY A 326 -24.98 -16.27 30.47
C GLY A 326 -26.38 -16.53 30.95
N ARG A 327 -27.02 -17.59 30.39
CA ARG A 327 -28.37 -18.04 30.72
C ARG A 327 -28.44 -17.88 32.22
N ARG A 328 -29.16 -16.86 32.72
CA ARG A 328 -29.27 -16.64 34.15
C ARG A 328 -29.73 -17.99 34.65
N ARG A 329 -28.91 -18.66 35.47
CA ARG A 329 -29.40 -19.79 36.25
C ARG A 329 -30.65 -19.22 36.88
N GLU A 330 -31.80 -19.72 36.45
CA GLU A 330 -33.06 -19.38 37.05
C GLU A 330 -32.86 -19.72 38.51
N GLU A 331 -32.61 -18.68 39.31
CA GLU A 331 -32.49 -18.81 40.73
C GLU A 331 -33.87 -19.32 41.13
N PRO A 332 -33.97 -20.54 41.69
CA PRO A 332 -35.27 -21.12 42.00
C PRO A 332 -36.03 -20.13 42.86
N ALA A 333 -37.27 -19.84 42.46
CA ALA A 333 -38.07 -18.78 43.04
C ALA A 333 -38.06 -18.91 44.58
N PRO A 334 -37.75 -17.84 45.33
CA PRO A 334 -37.79 -17.86 46.78
C PRO A 334 -39.24 -18.01 47.21
N GLY A 335 -39.65 -19.24 47.52
CA GLY A 335 -41.03 -19.52 47.93
C GLY A 335 -41.58 -20.92 47.61
N SER A 336 -40.86 -21.81 46.91
CA SER A 336 -41.32 -23.21 46.78
C SER A 336 -41.00 -24.00 48.06
N THR A 337 -41.64 -23.64 49.17
CA THR A 337 -41.84 -24.55 50.29
C THR A 337 -42.80 -25.63 49.81
N GLY A 338 -42.27 -26.82 49.50
CA GLY A 338 -43.08 -28.00 49.22
C GLY A 338 -43.93 -28.37 50.44
N PRO A 339 -45.12 -28.98 50.24
CA PRO A 339 -45.95 -29.45 51.33
C PRO A 339 -45.29 -30.63 52.06
N ALA A 340 -45.49 -30.65 53.38
CA ALA A 340 -45.08 -31.70 54.30
C ALA A 340 -45.79 -33.04 54.04
#